data_AF-A0A924S260-F1
#
_entry.id   AF-A0A924S260-F1
#
_cell.length_a   1.000
_cell.length_b   1.000
_cell.length_c   1.000
_cell.angle_alpha   90.00
_cell.angle_beta   90.00
_cell.angle_gamma   90.00
#
_symmetry.space_group_name_H-M   'P 1'
#
loop_
_entity.id
_entity.type
_entity.pdbx_description
1 polymer ?
#
loop_
_entity_poly.entity_id
_entity_poly.type
_entity_poly.pdbx_seq_one_letter_code
_entity_poly.pdbx_strand_id
1 'polypeptide(L)' 'EHNHPSGNPEASAPDRAVTARLKQALALVEVRVLDHFIVGDGEPTSMARRGWL' A
#
# COMPACT_ATOMS: atom_id res chain seq x y z
N GLU A 1 -1.17 2.84 5.84
CA GLU A 1 -0.92 1.58 6.56
C GLU A 1 -2.19 0.77 6.58
N HIS A 2 -2.11 -0.49 6.15
CA HIS A 2 -3.21 -1.43 6.23
C HIS A 2 -2.77 -2.59 7.13
N ASN A 3 -3.52 -2.86 8.20
CA ASN A 3 -3.23 -3.94 9.12
C ASN A 3 -3.94 -5.22 8.64
N HIS A 4 -3.22 -6.33 8.54
CA HIS A 4 -3.77 -7.64 8.24
C HIS A 4 -3.90 -8.46 9.54
N PRO A 5 -5.12 -8.64 10.09
CA PRO A 5 -5.33 -9.46 11.30
C PRO A 5 -4.93 -10.93 11.14
N SER A 6 -4.73 -11.39 9.90
CA SER A 6 -4.21 -12.71 9.58
C SER A 6 -2.70 -12.84 9.82
N GLY A 7 -1.99 -11.75 10.10
CA GLY A 7 -0.55 -11.70 10.25
C GLY A 7 0.22 -11.75 8.92
N ASN A 8 -0.42 -11.95 7.77
CA ASN A 8 0.29 -12.02 6.48
C ASN A 8 0.55 -10.61 5.91
N PRO A 9 1.80 -10.15 5.75
CA PRO A 9 2.10 -8.82 5.23
C PRO A 9 2.04 -8.72 3.70
N GLU A 10 1.72 -9.80 2.97
CA GLU A 10 1.60 -9.75 1.50
C GLU A 10 0.40 -8.92 1.04
N ALA A 11 0.61 -8.10 -0.01
CA ALA A 11 -0.46 -7.29 -0.59
C ALA A 11 -1.49 -8.14 -1.33
N SER A 12 -2.75 -7.98 -0.93
CA SER A 12 -3.89 -8.52 -1.65
C SER A 12 -4.19 -7.71 -2.92
N ALA A 13 -5.04 -8.26 -3.80
CA ALA A 13 -5.50 -7.51 -4.97
C ALA A 13 -6.29 -6.23 -4.58
N PRO A 14 -7.18 -6.25 -3.56
CA PRO A 14 -7.77 -5.04 -3.00
C PRO A 14 -6.77 -3.98 -2.56
N ASP A 15 -5.67 -4.35 -1.89
CA ASP A 15 -4.67 -3.38 -1.43
C ASP A 15 -4.04 -2.63 -2.60
N ARG A 16 -3.70 -3.36 -3.67
CA ARG A 16 -3.19 -2.78 -4.92
C ARG A 16 -4.21 -1.85 -5.58
N ALA A 17 -5.48 -2.25 -5.62
CA ALA A 17 -6.54 -1.42 -6.21
C ALA A 17 -6.76 -0.13 -5.42
N VAL A 18 -6.78 -0.18 -4.09
CA VAL A 18 -6.88 0.99 -3.22
C VAL A 18 -5.68 1.92 -3.43
N THR A 19 -4.46 1.36 -3.47
CA THR A 19 -3.23 2.13 -3.72
C THR A 19 -3.28 2.87 -5.05
N ALA A 20 -3.73 2.20 -6.12
CA ALA A 20 -3.87 2.81 -7.44
C ALA A 20 -4.90 3.96 -7.42
N ARG A 21 -6.04 3.77 -6.75
CA ARG A 21 -7.08 4.80 -6.62
C ARG A 21 -6.60 6.01 -5.80
N LEU A 22 -5.88 5.78 -4.71
CA LEU A 22 -5.29 6.84 -3.90
C LEU A 22 -4.28 7.66 -4.68
N LYS A 23 -3.38 7.00 -5.43
CA LYS A 23 -2.43 7.68 -6.32
C LYS A 23 -3.14 8.59 -7.32
N GLN A 24 -4.19 8.08 -7.98
CA GLN A 24 -4.96 8.85 -8.95
C GLN A 24 -5.67 10.06 -8.32
N ALA A 25 -6.27 9.89 -7.15
CA ALA A 25 -6.98 10.97 -6.46
C ALA A 25 -6.03 12.06 -5.97
N LEU A 26 -4.90 11.68 -5.35
CA LEU A 26 -3.93 12.63 -4.80
C LEU A 26 -3.16 13.39 -5.89
N ALA A 27 -3.01 12.81 -7.09
CA ALA A 27 -2.42 13.48 -8.23
C ALA A 27 -3.22 14.73 -8.67
N LEU A 28 -4.53 14.80 -8.40
CA LEU A 28 -5.36 15.97 -8.73
C LEU A 28 -4.99 17.22 -7.93
N VAL A 29 -4.31 17.04 -6.79
CA VAL A 29 -3.88 18.11 -5.88
C VAL A 29 -2.37 18.10 -5.68
N GLU A 30 -1.63 17.52 -6.64
CA GLU A 30 -0.15 17.47 -6.68
C GLU A 30 0.49 16.82 -5.43
N VAL A 31 -0.26 15.96 -4.74
CA VAL A 31 0.26 15.19 -3.60
C VAL A 31 0.72 13.82 -4.09
N ARG A 32 1.94 13.44 -3.70
CA ARG A 32 2.51 12.13 -4.04
C ARG A 32 2.28 11.13 -2.91
N VAL A 33 1.87 9.91 -3.27
CA VAL A 33 1.97 8.75 -2.37
C VAL A 33 3.44 8.33 -2.34
N LEU A 34 4.08 8.42 -1.18
CA LEU A 34 5.50 8.05 -1.03
C LEU A 34 5.66 6.53 -0.89
N ASP A 35 4.77 5.90 -0.12
CA ASP A 35 4.72 4.46 0.07
C ASP A 35 3.35 4.04 0.60
N HIS A 36 3.06 2.74 0.53
CA HIS A 36 1.97 2.10 1.24
C HIS A 36 2.52 0.86 1.95
N PHE A 37 2.52 0.90 3.27
CA PHE A 37 2.92 -0.23 4.10
C PHE A 37 1.73 -1.13 4.44
N ILE A 38 1.94 -2.43 4.25
CA ILE A 38 1.07 -3.48 4.78
C ILE A 38 1.74 -4.06 6.01
N VAL A 39 1.03 -3.99 7.13
CA VAL A 39 1.51 -4.40 8.45
C VAL A 39 0.82 -5.71 8.81
N GLY A 40 1.62 -6.75 8.99
CA GLY A 40 1.22 -8.05 9.54
C GLY A 40 2.15 -8.43 10.67
N ASP A 41 2.36 -9.73 10.87
CA ASP A 41 3.34 -10.23 11.81
C ASP A 41 4.75 -10.09 11.21
N GLY A 42 5.68 -9.54 11.98
CA GLY A 42 7.08 -9.35 11.56
C GLY A 42 7.31 -8.05 10.78
N GLU A 43 8.15 -8.12 9.73
CA GLU A 43 8.55 -6.92 8.98
C GLU A 43 7.43 -6.43 8.05
N PRO A 44 7.08 -5.13 8.08
CA PRO A 44 6.10 -4.56 7.16
C PRO A 44 6.53 -4.68 5.70
N THR A 45 5.56 -4.89 4.81
CA THR A 45 5.81 -4.86 3.36
C THR A 45 5.61 -3.46 2.82
N SER A 46 6.68 -2.86 2.29
CA SER A 46 6.63 -1.62 1.50
C SER A 46 6.19 -1.93 0.07
N MET A 47 5.05 -1.36 -0.35
CA MET A 47 4.60 -1.50 -1.74
C MET A 47 5.52 -0.79 -2.73
N ALA A 48 6.16 0.32 -2.34
CA ALA A 48 7.14 1.00 -3.19
C ALA A 48 8.38 0.14 -3.45
N ARG A 49 8.94 -0.50 -2.42
CA ARG A 49 10.09 -1.43 -2.58
C ARG A 49 9.77 -2.64 -3.43
N ARG A 50 8.50 -3.06 -3.46
CA ARG A 50 8.00 -4.17 -4.30
C ARG A 50 7.70 -3.77 -5.74
N GLY A 51 7.78 -2.47 -6.08
CA GLY A 51 7.44 -1.98 -7.42
C GLY A 51 5.94 -1.93 -7.70
N TRP A 52 5.11 -1.88 -6.66
CA TRP A 52 3.64 -1.81 -6.78
C TRP A 52 3.09 -0.38 -6.61
N LEU A 53 3.99 0.60 -6.46
CA LEU A 53 3.66 2.01 -6.27
C LEU A 53 4.16 2.88 -7.41
#